data_AF-A0A257JEM0-F1
#
_entry.id   AF-A0A257JEM0-F1
#
_cell.length_a   1.000
_cell.length_b   1.000
_cell.length_c   1.000
_cell.angle_alpha   90.00
_cell.angle_beta   90.00
_cell.angle_gamma   90.00
#
_symmetry.space_group_name_H-M   'P 1'
#
loop_
_entity.id
_entity.type
_entity.pdbx_description
1 polymer ?
#
loop_
_entity_poly.entity_id
_entity_poly.type
_entity_poly.pdbx_seq_one_letter_code
_entity_poly.pdbx_strand_id
1 'polypeptide(L)'
;MGFAGWIRGQRRGAKPTASRRALRRAAGQAALLAATWAALPLGHFGATDEQGQFFIGMVTTGMICAGGFALSTVPLAATVWVLVLSLGFGAALLLDGGHGALGKAALLICYSATVVRSVMVNARSFGARLEAEARSDRQNEVIGLLLRDFEDHASDLLWQVDLAGRFVQPSTRLATALSSTPDQVDGASVMALLRTRFPTQPGARRQWAQLRLLLRRRATFRDRVVSLCMPAGQ
;
A
#
# COMPACT_ATOMS: atom_id res chain seq x y z
N MET A 1 25.87 -10.75 -3.43
CA MET A 1 24.47 -11.07 -3.08
C MET A 1 23.67 -11.09 -4.39
N GLY A 2 23.53 -12.26 -5.03
CA GLY A 2 23.00 -12.37 -6.40
C GLY A 2 21.47 -12.28 -6.50
N PHE A 3 20.99 -11.97 -7.71
CA PHE A 3 19.57 -11.79 -8.09
C PHE A 3 18.65 -12.93 -7.61
N ALA A 4 19.15 -14.17 -7.61
CA ALA A 4 18.43 -15.34 -7.10
C ALA A 4 18.16 -15.31 -5.58
N GLY A 5 19.00 -14.62 -4.81
CA GLY A 5 18.80 -14.37 -3.38
C GLY A 5 17.74 -13.31 -3.11
N TRP A 6 17.62 -12.31 -3.99
CA TRP A 6 16.59 -11.26 -3.92
C TRP A 6 15.19 -11.82 -4.18
N ILE A 7 15.04 -12.68 -5.20
CA ILE A 7 13.75 -13.34 -5.52
C ILE A 7 13.31 -14.30 -4.40
N ARG A 8 14.24 -15.04 -3.81
CA ARG A 8 13.94 -15.91 -2.65
C ARG A 8 13.56 -15.12 -1.39
N GLY A 9 14.09 -13.90 -1.25
CA GLY A 9 13.73 -12.97 -0.19
C GLY A 9 12.31 -12.44 -0.33
N GLN A 10 11.86 -12.12 -1.55
CA GLN A 10 10.50 -11.65 -1.80
C GLN A 10 9.41 -12.70 -1.56
N ARG A 11 9.71 -13.99 -1.77
CA ARG A 11 8.77 -15.09 -1.48
C ARG A 11 8.59 -15.38 0.01
N ARG A 12 9.54 -14.97 0.85
CA ARG A 12 9.39 -15.00 2.30
C ARG A 12 8.69 -13.71 2.69
N GLY A 13 7.35 -13.77 2.79
CA GLY A 13 6.49 -12.63 3.11
C GLY A 13 7.11 -11.68 4.14
N ALA A 14 6.97 -10.37 3.87
CA ALA A 14 7.56 -9.31 4.68
C ALA A 14 7.28 -9.56 6.16
N LYS A 15 8.35 -9.83 6.92
CA LYS A 15 8.22 -10.02 8.37
C LYS A 15 7.69 -8.70 8.96
N PRO A 16 6.56 -8.71 9.69
CA PRO A 16 5.87 -7.49 10.16
C PRO A 16 6.69 -6.67 11.16
N THR A 17 7.82 -7.19 11.61
CA THR A 17 8.75 -6.52 12.52
C THR A 17 10.17 -6.69 12.04
N ALA A 18 10.82 -5.60 11.62
CA ALA A 18 12.26 -5.58 11.43
C ALA A 18 12.95 -6.03 12.72
N SER A 19 13.76 -7.09 12.65
CA SER A 19 14.45 -7.62 13.83
C SER A 19 15.28 -6.51 14.48
N ARG A 20 15.14 -6.31 15.79
CA ARG A 20 15.95 -5.35 16.58
C ARG A 20 17.45 -5.50 16.32
N ARG A 21 17.91 -6.71 16.00
CA ARG A 21 19.31 -7.00 15.64
C ARG A 21 19.71 -6.38 14.30
N ALA A 22 18.81 -6.36 13.31
CA ALA A 22 19.07 -5.73 12.02
C ALA A 22 19.18 -4.20 12.16
N LEU A 23 18.30 -3.58 12.95
CA LEU A 23 18.37 -2.14 13.24
C LEU A 23 19.67 -1.77 13.99
N ARG A 24 20.07 -2.56 14.99
CA ARG A 24 21.35 -2.37 15.70
C ARG A 24 22.55 -2.56 14.78
N ARG A 25 22.52 -3.55 13.87
CA ARG A 25 23.59 -3.78 12.90
C ARG A 25 23.72 -2.61 11.92
N ALA A 26 22.59 -2.09 11.43
CA ALA A 26 22.57 -0.90 10.58
C ALA A 26 23.14 0.34 11.31
N ALA A 27 22.76 0.54 12.58
CA ALA A 27 23.31 1.60 13.41
C ALA A 27 24.83 1.44 13.64
N GLY A 28 25.31 0.22 13.86
CA GLY A 28 26.75 -0.07 13.96
C GLY A 28 27.50 0.22 12.66
N GLN A 29 26.94 -0.15 11.50
CA GLN A 29 27.52 0.17 10.20
C GLN A 29 27.56 1.68 9.94
N ALA A 30 26.49 2.39 10.31
CA ALA A 30 26.43 3.84 10.23
C ALA A 30 27.49 4.51 11.13
N ALA A 31 27.66 4.01 12.36
CA ALA A 31 28.70 4.50 13.28
C ALA A 31 30.10 4.31 12.71
N LEU A 32 30.40 3.13 12.14
CA LEU A 32 31.69 2.84 11.52
C LEU A 32 31.97 3.77 10.35
N LEU A 33 31.00 3.94 9.45
CA LEU A 33 31.15 4.83 8.29
C LEU A 33 31.31 6.30 8.74
N ALA A 34 30.55 6.73 9.76
CA ALA A 34 30.66 8.07 10.32
C ALA A 34 32.05 8.29 10.95
N ALA A 35 32.57 7.31 11.68
CA ALA A 35 33.91 7.36 12.26
C ALA A 35 34.99 7.45 11.20
N THR A 36 34.87 6.68 10.11
CA THR A 36 35.79 6.78 8.96
C THR A 36 35.78 8.19 8.36
N TRP A 37 34.60 8.80 8.21
CA TRP A 37 34.48 10.17 7.71
C TRP A 37 34.98 11.22 8.70
N ALA A 38 34.83 10.99 10.00
CA ALA A 38 35.33 11.88 11.06
C ALA A 38 36.86 11.92 11.12
N ALA A 39 37.56 10.90 10.59
CA ALA A 39 39.02 10.89 10.52
C ALA A 39 39.58 12.07 9.72
N LEU A 40 38.87 12.52 8.68
CA LEU A 40 39.30 13.63 7.83
C LEU A 40 39.40 14.96 8.59
N PRO A 41 38.35 15.47 9.25
CA PRO A 41 38.47 16.67 10.07
C PRO A 41 39.43 16.46 11.25
N LEU A 42 39.43 15.30 11.92
CA LEU A 42 40.34 15.06 13.05
C LEU A 42 41.82 15.14 12.66
N GLY A 43 42.18 14.63 11.48
CA GLY A 43 43.57 14.56 11.04
C GLY A 43 44.06 15.78 10.26
N HIS A 44 43.19 16.50 9.55
CA HIS A 44 43.61 17.55 8.62
C HIS A 44 43.16 18.96 9.02
N PHE A 45 42.17 19.11 9.92
CA PHE A 45 41.61 20.43 10.24
C PHE A 45 42.65 21.38 10.85
N GLY A 46 43.46 20.93 11.81
CA GLY A 46 44.50 21.78 12.42
C GLY A 46 45.77 21.93 11.56
N ALA A 47 45.91 21.15 10.50
CA ALA A 47 47.09 21.17 9.63
C ALA A 47 46.88 21.96 8.32
N THR A 48 45.68 22.49 8.09
CA THR A 48 45.32 23.23 6.88
C THR A 48 45.13 24.72 7.15
N ASP A 49 45.42 25.52 6.13
CA ASP A 49 45.18 26.96 6.13
C ASP A 49 43.68 27.28 6.33
N GLU A 50 43.37 28.54 6.67
CA GLU A 50 42.00 28.98 6.98
C GLU A 50 40.98 28.62 5.87
N GLN A 51 41.37 28.78 4.60
CA GLN A 51 40.53 28.36 3.46
C GLN A 51 40.25 26.85 3.45
N GLY A 52 41.24 26.02 3.78
CA GLY A 52 41.10 24.57 3.89
C GLY A 52 40.14 24.18 5.01
N GLN A 53 40.23 24.85 6.17
CA GLN A 53 39.31 24.65 7.28
C GLN A 53 37.86 24.98 6.89
N PHE A 54 37.63 26.04 6.11
CA PHE A 54 36.30 26.37 5.57
C PHE A 54 35.76 25.27 4.65
N PHE A 55 36.58 24.73 3.74
CA PHE A 55 36.18 23.62 2.87
C PHE A 55 35.86 22.34 3.65
N ILE A 56 36.72 21.97 4.61
CA ILE A 56 36.49 20.81 5.48
C ILE A 56 35.19 20.98 6.27
N GLY A 57 34.96 22.18 6.81
CA GLY A 57 33.72 22.53 7.51
C GLY A 57 32.51 22.35 6.61
N MET A 58 32.50 22.94 5.41
CA MET A 58 31.39 22.82 4.45
C MET A 58 31.09 21.36 4.08
N VAL A 59 32.12 20.59 3.72
CA VAL A 59 31.96 19.18 3.33
C VAL A 59 31.43 18.36 4.50
N THR A 60 31.98 18.55 5.71
CA THR A 60 31.55 17.82 6.91
C THR A 60 30.09 18.12 7.25
N THR A 61 29.71 19.40 7.19
CA THR A 61 28.34 19.85 7.47
C THR A 61 27.35 19.28 6.46
N GLY A 62 27.74 19.22 5.17
CA GLY A 62 26.96 18.58 4.11
C GLY A 62 26.81 17.07 4.33
N MET A 63 27.88 16.38 4.73
CA MET A 63 27.87 14.94 5.01
C MET A 63 27.01 14.56 6.22
N ILE A 64 26.96 15.41 7.26
CA ILE A 64 26.04 15.25 8.38
C ILE A 64 24.59 15.22 7.89
N CYS A 65 24.21 16.16 7.02
CA CYS A 65 22.87 16.24 6.46
C CYS A 65 22.55 15.08 5.52
N ALA A 66 23.40 14.87 4.51
CA ALA A 66 23.20 13.87 3.48
C ALA A 66 23.11 12.45 4.07
N GLY A 67 24.01 12.10 4.99
CA GLY A 67 23.95 10.81 5.68
C GLY A 67 22.75 10.69 6.62
N GLY A 68 22.38 11.76 7.33
CA GLY A 68 21.17 11.79 8.15
C GLY A 68 19.89 11.48 7.35
N PHE A 69 19.75 12.08 6.16
CA PHE A 69 18.61 11.83 5.27
C PHE A 69 18.68 10.46 4.58
N ALA A 70 19.86 10.03 4.11
CA ALA A 70 20.01 8.73 3.47
C ALA A 70 19.62 7.56 4.41
N LEU A 71 19.84 7.73 5.71
CA LEU A 71 19.47 6.74 6.73
C LEU A 71 18.11 7.02 7.38
N SER A 72 17.27 7.92 6.85
CA SER A 72 15.98 8.30 7.48
C SER A 72 14.98 7.15 7.61
N THR A 73 15.16 6.09 6.82
CA THR A 73 14.39 4.83 6.92
C THR A 73 14.67 4.07 8.23
N VAL A 74 15.83 4.31 8.83
CA VAL A 74 16.24 3.74 10.12
C VAL A 74 16.66 4.88 11.05
N PRO A 75 15.73 5.52 11.77
CA PRO A 75 16.02 6.71 12.58
C PRO A 75 17.12 6.48 13.63
N LEU A 76 17.24 5.26 14.17
CA LEU A 76 18.35 4.90 15.06
C LEU A 76 19.72 5.01 14.36
N ALA A 77 19.84 4.58 13.11
CA ALA A 77 21.11 4.61 12.40
C ALA A 77 21.46 6.04 11.95
N ALA A 78 20.47 6.82 11.50
CA ALA A 78 20.66 8.22 11.15
C ALA A 78 21.07 9.09 12.35
N THR A 79 20.45 8.89 13.51
CA THR A 79 20.86 9.60 14.74
C THR A 79 22.27 9.26 15.17
N VAL A 80 22.65 7.98 15.14
CA VAL A 80 24.02 7.55 15.43
C VAL A 80 25.03 8.16 14.44
N TRP A 81 24.72 8.16 13.14
CA TRP A 81 25.55 8.82 12.12
C TRP A 81 25.83 10.28 12.46
N VAL A 82 24.77 11.06 12.69
CA VAL A 82 24.87 12.50 12.98
C VAL A 82 25.67 12.73 14.25
N LEU A 83 25.41 11.97 15.32
CA LEU A 83 26.10 12.15 16.59
C LEU A 83 27.58 11.81 16.51
N VAL A 84 27.95 10.67 15.92
CA VAL A 84 29.36 10.25 15.80
C VAL A 84 30.15 11.25 14.95
N LEU A 85 29.60 11.67 13.82
CA LEU A 85 30.29 12.60 12.92
C LEU A 85 30.39 14.01 13.54
N SER A 86 29.34 14.49 14.20
CA SER A 86 29.34 15.79 14.89
C SER A 86 30.28 15.81 16.09
N LEU A 87 30.37 14.71 16.85
CA LEU A 87 31.33 14.57 17.95
C LEU A 87 32.77 14.58 17.44
N GLY A 88 33.05 13.85 16.35
CA GLY A 88 34.38 13.84 15.74
C GLY A 88 34.79 15.22 15.22
N PHE A 89 33.90 15.92 14.52
CA PHE A 89 34.18 17.26 14.03
C PHE A 89 34.25 18.30 15.16
N GLY A 90 33.38 18.20 16.16
CA GLY A 90 33.44 19.04 17.36
C GLY A 90 34.73 18.85 18.13
N ALA A 91 35.23 17.62 18.26
CA ALA A 91 36.53 17.34 18.86
C ALA A 91 37.66 17.98 18.05
N ALA A 92 37.65 17.89 16.72
CA ALA A 92 38.64 18.55 15.86
C ALA A 92 38.65 20.08 16.06
N LEU A 93 37.46 20.71 16.15
CA LEU A 93 37.32 22.15 16.40
C LEU A 93 37.86 22.57 17.78
N LEU A 94 37.64 21.75 18.82
CA LEU A 94 38.10 22.04 20.17
C LEU A 94 39.61 21.82 20.33
N LEU A 95 40.17 20.82 19.65
CA LEU A 95 41.60 20.52 19.67
C LEU A 95 42.44 21.57 18.93
N ASP A 96 41.90 22.15 17.85
CA ASP A 96 42.53 23.25 17.11
C ASP A 96 42.67 24.53 17.97
N GLY A 97 41.73 24.77 18.90
CA GLY A 97 41.85 25.85 19.89
C GLY A 97 41.83 27.28 19.33
N GLY A 98 41.53 27.45 18.04
CA GLY A 98 41.50 28.76 17.38
C GLY A 98 40.43 29.72 17.92
N HIS A 99 40.61 31.02 17.67
CA HIS A 99 39.65 32.05 18.05
C HIS A 99 38.25 31.72 17.47
N GLY A 100 37.24 31.67 18.33
CA GLY A 100 35.87 31.32 17.95
C GLY A 100 35.57 29.81 17.85
N ALA A 101 36.47 28.92 18.26
CA ALA A 101 36.22 27.46 18.30
C ALA A 101 34.94 27.08 19.06
N LEU A 102 34.68 27.72 20.22
CA LEU A 102 33.45 27.51 21.00
C LEU A 102 32.19 27.95 20.23
N GLY A 103 32.26 29.07 19.50
CA GLY A 103 31.15 29.54 18.66
C GLY A 103 30.84 28.58 17.51
N LYS A 104 31.89 28.11 16.82
CA LYS A 104 31.77 27.08 15.76
C LYS A 104 31.17 25.78 16.31
N ALA A 105 31.63 25.33 17.47
CA ALA A 105 31.11 24.13 18.13
C ALA A 105 29.64 24.28 18.57
N ALA A 106 29.26 25.43 19.12
CA ALA A 106 27.88 25.72 19.48
C ALA A 106 26.96 25.70 18.25
N LEU A 107 27.39 26.31 17.14
CA LEU A 107 26.65 26.30 15.88
C LEU A 107 26.49 24.86 15.33
N LEU A 108 27.55 24.05 15.41
CA LEU A 108 27.52 22.63 15.02
C LEU A 108 26.51 21.83 15.86
N ILE A 109 26.44 22.08 17.17
CA ILE A 109 25.47 21.44 18.07
C ILE A 109 24.03 21.84 17.68
N CYS A 110 23.75 23.14 17.48
CA CYS A 110 22.44 23.60 17.04
C CYS A 110 22.04 23.00 15.68
N TYR A 111 22.98 22.93 14.74
CA TYR A 111 22.77 22.34 13.43
C TYR A 111 22.48 20.84 13.53
N SER A 112 23.31 20.08 14.23
CA SER A 112 23.13 18.63 14.41
C SER A 112 21.80 18.30 15.11
N ALA A 113 21.39 19.08 16.11
CA ALA A 113 20.08 18.95 16.75
C ALA A 113 18.93 19.17 15.74
N THR A 114 19.06 20.15 14.85
CA THR A 114 18.08 20.42 13.80
C THR A 114 18.00 19.25 12.81
N VAL A 115 19.14 18.71 12.36
CA VAL A 115 19.18 17.54 11.47
C VAL A 115 18.54 16.32 12.13
N VAL A 116 18.89 16.03 13.39
CA VAL A 116 18.29 14.91 14.16
C VAL A 116 16.78 15.08 14.24
N ARG A 117 16.28 16.28 14.57
CA ARG A 117 14.85 16.57 14.63
C ARG A 117 14.17 16.34 13.29
N SER A 118 14.74 16.84 12.20
CA SER A 118 14.22 16.66 10.83
C SER A 118 14.15 15.18 10.46
N VAL A 119 15.19 14.40 10.76
CA VAL A 119 15.22 12.95 10.54
C VAL A 119 14.13 12.24 11.35
N MET A 120 13.93 12.59 12.62
CA MET A 120 12.89 11.99 13.46
C MET A 120 11.48 12.29 12.96
N VAL A 121 11.22 13.54 12.52
CA VAL A 121 9.94 13.92 11.92
C VAL A 121 9.71 13.16 10.62
N ASN A 122 10.74 13.03 9.78
CA ASN A 122 10.66 12.29 8.53
C ASN A 122 10.37 10.80 8.79
N ALA A 123 11.09 10.18 9.73
CA ALA A 123 10.88 8.77 10.10
C ALA A 123 9.48 8.49 10.66
N ARG A 124 8.93 9.39 11.50
CA ARG A 124 7.53 9.30 11.97
C ARG A 124 6.53 9.37 10.82
N SER A 125 6.79 10.26 9.85
CA SER A 125 5.96 10.41 8.67
C SER A 125 5.97 9.15 7.79
N PHE A 126 7.12 8.49 7.65
CA PHE A 126 7.22 7.19 6.98
C PHE A 126 6.43 6.09 7.70
N GLY A 127 6.52 6.03 9.04
CA GLY A 127 5.74 5.07 9.84
C GLY A 127 4.23 5.25 9.66
N ALA A 128 3.76 6.49 9.77
CA ALA A 128 2.35 6.83 9.57
C ALA A 128 1.87 6.54 8.13
N ARG A 129 2.74 6.73 7.13
CA ARG A 129 2.44 6.38 5.73
C ARG A 129 2.32 4.87 5.52
N LEU A 130 3.22 4.08 6.11
CA LEU A 130 3.12 2.61 6.06
C LEU A 130 1.86 2.10 6.76
N GLU A 131 1.47 2.69 7.89
CA GLU A 131 0.22 2.34 8.58
C GLU A 131 -1.01 2.73 7.77
N ALA A 132 -0.99 3.88 7.11
CA ALA A 132 -2.05 4.33 6.20
C ALA A 132 -2.16 3.44 4.96
N GLU A 133 -1.04 3.02 4.38
CA GLU A 133 -0.97 2.11 3.23
C GLU A 133 -1.49 0.70 3.61
N ALA A 134 -1.07 0.17 4.77
CA ALA A 134 -1.60 -1.09 5.31
C ALA A 134 -3.10 -1.02 5.62
N ARG A 135 -3.62 0.14 6.05
CA ARG A 135 -5.07 0.37 6.22
C ARG A 135 -5.80 0.52 4.88
N SER A 136 -5.17 1.09 3.86
CA SER A 136 -5.73 1.21 2.52
C SER A 136 -5.90 -0.16 1.85
N ASP A 137 -4.91 -1.04 2.00
CA ASP A 137 -5.00 -2.43 1.53
C ASP A 137 -6.13 -3.20 2.23
N ARG A 138 -6.35 -2.92 3.53
CA ARG A 138 -7.46 -3.49 4.30
C ARG A 138 -8.83 -3.01 3.81
N GLN A 139 -8.95 -1.76 3.32
CA GLN A 139 -10.22 -1.23 2.79
C GLN A 139 -10.62 -1.89 1.46
N ASN A 140 -9.66 -2.26 0.61
CA ASN A 140 -9.97 -3.03 -0.61
C ASN A 140 -10.54 -4.43 -0.30
N GLU A 141 -10.11 -5.05 0.81
CA GLU A 141 -10.66 -6.33 1.30
C GLU A 141 -12.11 -6.16 1.81
N VAL A 142 -12.44 -5.02 2.41
CA VAL A 142 -13.81 -4.70 2.87
C VAL A 142 -14.75 -4.39 1.71
N ILE A 143 -14.28 -3.83 0.59
CA ILE A 143 -15.11 -3.68 -0.62
C ILE A 143 -15.44 -5.06 -1.21
N GLY A 144 -14.49 -5.99 -1.21
CA GLY A 144 -14.73 -7.38 -1.64
C GLY A 144 -15.68 -8.15 -0.70
N LEU A 145 -15.53 -7.96 0.62
CA LEU A 145 -16.42 -8.57 1.61
C LEU A 145 -17.80 -7.95 1.65
N LEU A 146 -17.93 -6.63 1.41
CA LEU A 146 -19.24 -5.99 1.26
C LEU A 146 -19.90 -6.38 -0.06
N LEU A 147 -19.17 -6.53 -1.16
CA LEU A 147 -19.72 -7.10 -2.41
C LEU A 147 -20.14 -8.56 -2.22
N ARG A 148 -19.36 -9.36 -1.47
CA ARG A 148 -19.70 -10.72 -1.07
C ARG A 148 -20.95 -10.75 -0.16
N ASP A 149 -21.04 -9.83 0.80
CA ASP A 149 -22.19 -9.70 1.70
C ASP A 149 -23.41 -9.10 0.98
N PHE A 150 -23.24 -8.27 -0.05
CA PHE A 150 -24.33 -7.81 -0.91
C PHE A 150 -24.77 -8.92 -1.89
N GLU A 151 -23.87 -9.80 -2.35
CA GLU A 151 -24.24 -11.03 -3.06
C GLU A 151 -24.99 -12.03 -2.15
N ASP A 152 -24.58 -12.12 -0.87
CA ASP A 152 -25.20 -13.04 0.10
C ASP A 152 -26.50 -12.48 0.73
N HIS A 153 -26.67 -11.15 0.86
CA HIS A 153 -27.82 -10.51 1.52
C HIS A 153 -28.80 -9.74 0.59
N ALA A 154 -28.46 -9.44 -0.66
CA ALA A 154 -29.46 -8.93 -1.61
C ALA A 154 -30.29 -10.11 -2.15
N SER A 155 -31.61 -10.03 -2.03
CA SER A 155 -32.55 -11.04 -2.54
C SER A 155 -32.65 -11.09 -4.08
N ASP A 156 -31.67 -10.49 -4.78
CA ASP A 156 -31.70 -10.24 -6.21
C ASP A 156 -30.93 -11.34 -6.95
N LEU A 157 -31.69 -12.21 -7.63
CA LEU A 157 -31.12 -13.20 -8.54
C LEU A 157 -30.57 -12.49 -9.78
N LEU A 158 -29.24 -12.36 -9.86
CA LEU A 158 -28.56 -11.86 -11.07
C LEU A 158 -28.41 -13.00 -12.10
N TRP A 159 -28.75 -12.70 -13.35
CA TRP A 159 -28.62 -13.60 -14.47
C TRP A 159 -28.21 -12.84 -15.74
N GLN A 160 -27.40 -13.47 -16.58
CA GLN A 160 -26.90 -12.90 -17.83
C GLN A 160 -27.43 -13.70 -19.02
N VAL A 161 -27.64 -13.01 -20.15
CA VAL A 161 -28.05 -13.64 -21.42
C VAL A 161 -27.10 -13.31 -22.56
N ASP A 162 -26.91 -14.26 -23.47
CA ASP A 162 -26.17 -14.05 -24.71
C ASP A 162 -26.99 -13.25 -25.75
N LEU A 163 -26.34 -12.89 -26.86
CA LEU A 163 -26.96 -12.18 -27.97
C LEU A 163 -28.14 -12.94 -28.62
N ALA A 164 -28.24 -14.25 -28.38
CA ALA A 164 -29.31 -15.13 -28.85
C ALA A 164 -30.43 -15.33 -27.81
N GLY A 165 -30.33 -14.72 -26.62
CA GLY A 165 -31.32 -14.82 -25.55
C GLY A 165 -31.27 -16.13 -24.76
N ARG A 166 -30.09 -16.74 -24.64
CA ARG A 166 -29.82 -17.92 -23.80
C ARG A 166 -29.09 -17.51 -22.52
N PHE A 167 -29.31 -18.23 -21.42
CA PHE A 167 -28.56 -17.99 -20.18
C PHE A 167 -27.07 -18.28 -20.38
N VAL A 168 -26.23 -17.42 -19.80
CA VAL A 168 -24.77 -17.56 -19.76
C VAL A 168 -24.35 -17.56 -18.30
N GLN A 169 -23.69 -18.64 -17.86
CA GLN A 169 -23.19 -18.79 -16.49
C GLN A 169 -24.27 -18.58 -15.41
N PRO A 170 -25.36 -19.38 -15.40
CA PRO A 170 -26.38 -19.28 -14.37
C PRO A 170 -25.81 -19.62 -12.98
N SER A 171 -26.09 -18.80 -11.98
CA SER A 171 -25.70 -19.09 -10.60
C SER A 171 -26.47 -20.29 -10.05
N THR A 172 -25.88 -21.06 -9.13
CA THR A 172 -26.53 -22.25 -8.54
C THR A 172 -27.88 -21.90 -7.91
N ARG A 173 -28.01 -20.71 -7.30
CA ARG A 173 -29.27 -20.23 -6.71
C ARG A 173 -30.35 -19.96 -7.76
N LEU A 174 -30.00 -19.43 -8.93
CA LEU A 174 -30.95 -19.25 -10.05
C LEU A 174 -31.48 -20.62 -10.50
N ALA A 175 -30.59 -21.61 -10.63
CA ALA A 175 -30.97 -22.97 -10.98
C ALA A 175 -31.92 -23.59 -9.93
N THR A 176 -31.59 -23.44 -8.64
CA THR A 176 -32.45 -23.89 -7.54
C THR A 176 -33.81 -23.18 -7.55
N ALA A 177 -33.84 -21.85 -7.75
CA ALA A 177 -35.09 -21.09 -7.87
C ALA A 177 -35.94 -21.57 -9.06
N LEU A 178 -35.32 -21.92 -10.19
CA LEU A 178 -36.01 -22.44 -11.37
C LEU A 178 -36.37 -23.94 -11.24
N SER A 179 -36.03 -24.59 -10.12
CA SER A 179 -36.15 -26.04 -9.88
C SER A 179 -35.53 -26.85 -11.01
N SER A 180 -34.33 -26.45 -11.44
CA SER A 180 -33.58 -27.07 -12.53
C SER A 180 -32.11 -27.20 -12.13
N THR A 181 -31.38 -28.13 -12.74
CA THR A 181 -29.94 -28.30 -12.52
C THR A 181 -29.17 -27.22 -13.29
N PRO A 182 -28.04 -26.66 -12.80
CA PRO A 182 -27.27 -25.62 -13.50
C PRO A 182 -26.95 -25.98 -14.96
N ASP A 183 -26.62 -27.25 -15.22
CA ASP A 183 -26.31 -27.79 -16.55
C ASP A 183 -27.51 -27.77 -17.52
N GLN A 184 -28.75 -27.74 -17.00
CA GLN A 184 -29.96 -27.64 -17.82
C GLN A 184 -30.37 -26.19 -18.10
N VAL A 185 -29.89 -25.25 -17.29
CA VAL A 185 -30.17 -23.82 -17.43
C VAL A 185 -29.13 -23.17 -18.32
N ASP A 186 -27.88 -23.63 -18.30
CA ASP A 186 -26.81 -23.10 -19.15
C ASP A 186 -27.11 -23.34 -20.63
N GLY A 187 -27.13 -22.27 -21.44
CA GLY A 187 -27.51 -22.33 -22.85
C GLY A 187 -29.02 -22.49 -23.14
N ALA A 188 -29.89 -22.57 -22.12
CA ALA A 188 -31.33 -22.62 -22.34
C ALA A 188 -31.89 -21.25 -22.74
N SER A 189 -32.86 -21.22 -23.66
CA SER A 189 -33.52 -19.97 -24.04
C SER A 189 -34.34 -19.44 -22.87
N VAL A 190 -34.02 -18.23 -22.41
CA VAL A 190 -34.72 -17.54 -21.32
C VAL A 190 -36.20 -17.42 -21.63
N MET A 191 -36.54 -17.14 -22.90
CA MET A 191 -37.93 -17.00 -23.33
C MET A 191 -38.67 -18.34 -23.33
N ALA A 192 -37.99 -19.45 -23.60
CA ALA A 192 -38.62 -20.76 -23.51
C ALA A 192 -38.91 -21.14 -22.05
N LEU A 193 -37.94 -20.93 -21.16
CA LEU A 193 -38.05 -21.24 -19.73
C LEU A 193 -39.04 -20.33 -18.99
N LEU A 194 -39.06 -19.02 -19.30
CA LEU A 194 -40.06 -18.13 -18.69
C LEU A 194 -41.47 -18.46 -19.20
N ARG A 195 -41.63 -18.86 -20.47
CA ARG A 195 -42.95 -19.21 -21.01
C ARG A 195 -43.58 -20.39 -20.29
N THR A 196 -42.79 -21.41 -19.92
CA THR A 196 -43.32 -22.57 -19.18
C THR A 196 -43.72 -22.24 -17.75
N ARG A 197 -43.20 -21.14 -17.19
CA ARG A 197 -43.48 -20.69 -15.82
C ARG A 197 -44.43 -19.50 -15.74
N PHE A 198 -44.91 -18.97 -16.87
CA PHE A 198 -45.83 -17.83 -16.87
C PHE A 198 -47.26 -18.27 -16.47
N PRO A 199 -47.93 -17.57 -15.53
CA PRO A 199 -49.27 -17.95 -15.10
C PRO A 199 -50.31 -17.78 -16.21
N THR A 200 -51.36 -18.60 -16.21
CA THR A 200 -52.43 -18.58 -17.23
C THR A 200 -53.48 -17.48 -17.01
N GLN A 201 -53.26 -16.58 -16.04
CA GLN A 201 -54.20 -15.51 -15.70
C GLN A 201 -54.39 -14.50 -16.86
N PRO A 202 -55.58 -13.87 -17.00
CA PRO A 202 -55.88 -12.97 -18.11
C PRO A 202 -54.93 -11.77 -18.24
N GLY A 203 -54.33 -11.30 -17.13
CA GLY A 203 -53.30 -10.23 -17.14
C GLY A 203 -51.91 -10.69 -17.57
N ALA A 204 -51.59 -11.97 -17.44
CA ALA A 204 -50.26 -12.53 -17.68
C ALA A 204 -49.89 -12.55 -19.17
N ARG A 205 -50.87 -12.72 -20.06
CA ARG A 205 -50.65 -12.63 -21.52
C ARG A 205 -50.16 -11.25 -21.96
N ARG A 206 -50.68 -10.18 -21.33
CA ARG A 206 -50.26 -8.80 -21.62
C ARG A 206 -48.85 -8.54 -21.08
N GLN A 207 -48.55 -9.00 -19.86
CA GLN A 207 -47.21 -8.90 -19.26
C GLN A 207 -46.16 -9.64 -20.10
N TRP A 208 -46.48 -10.86 -20.58
CA TRP A 208 -45.60 -11.62 -21.47
C TRP A 208 -45.34 -10.91 -22.80
N ALA A 209 -46.39 -10.37 -23.42
CA ALA A 209 -46.27 -9.64 -24.68
C ALA A 209 -45.37 -8.39 -24.53
N GLN A 210 -45.51 -7.67 -23.42
CA GLN A 210 -44.67 -6.50 -23.09
C GLN A 210 -43.22 -6.90 -22.82
N LEU A 211 -42.97 -7.93 -22.02
CA LEU A 211 -41.62 -8.44 -21.75
C LEU A 211 -40.93 -8.87 -23.05
N ARG A 212 -41.65 -9.59 -23.92
CA ARG A 212 -41.13 -10.01 -25.24
C ARG A 212 -40.78 -8.82 -26.12
N LEU A 213 -41.56 -7.75 -26.08
CA LEU A 213 -41.32 -6.55 -26.87
C LEU A 213 -40.10 -5.77 -26.35
N LEU A 214 -39.93 -5.68 -25.02
CA LEU A 214 -38.77 -5.04 -24.40
C LEU A 214 -37.47 -5.79 -24.72
N LEU A 215 -37.47 -7.12 -24.57
CA LEU A 215 -36.30 -7.96 -24.87
C LEU A 215 -35.96 -7.97 -26.36
N ARG A 216 -36.97 -7.96 -27.25
CA ARG A 216 -36.75 -7.84 -28.71
C ARG A 216 -36.19 -6.47 -29.10
N ARG A 217 -36.62 -5.40 -28.44
CA ARG A 217 -36.13 -4.04 -28.71
C ARG A 217 -34.77 -3.73 -28.10
N ARG A 218 -34.22 -4.63 -27.26
CA ARG A 218 -32.95 -4.44 -26.51
C ARG A 218 -32.89 -3.09 -25.78
N ALA A 219 -34.04 -2.57 -25.34
CA ALA A 219 -34.12 -1.31 -24.62
C ALA A 219 -33.75 -1.52 -23.15
N THR A 220 -33.09 -0.56 -22.53
CA THR A 220 -32.86 -0.57 -21.08
C THR A 220 -34.20 -0.43 -20.35
N PHE A 221 -34.41 -1.24 -19.31
CA PHE A 221 -35.60 -1.20 -18.46
C PHE A 221 -35.21 -1.38 -16.99
N ARG A 222 -35.99 -0.78 -16.08
CA ARG A 222 -35.86 -0.89 -14.62
C ARG A 222 -37.26 -1.10 -14.01
N ASP A 223 -37.35 -1.80 -12.87
CA ASP A 223 -38.56 -2.04 -12.07
C ASP A 223 -39.75 -2.67 -12.82
N ARG A 224 -39.49 -3.66 -13.68
CA ARG A 224 -40.54 -4.44 -14.36
C ARG A 224 -40.86 -5.71 -13.58
N VAL A 225 -41.98 -5.68 -12.85
CA VAL A 225 -42.47 -6.83 -12.10
C VAL A 225 -43.19 -7.80 -13.04
N VAL A 226 -42.76 -9.05 -13.01
CA VAL A 226 -43.37 -10.16 -13.75
C VAL A 226 -43.70 -11.26 -12.76
N SER A 227 -44.95 -11.69 -12.71
CA SER A 227 -45.38 -12.79 -11.86
C SER A 227 -45.05 -14.13 -12.55
N LEU A 228 -44.28 -14.98 -11.88
CA LEU A 228 -43.96 -16.33 -12.33
C LEU A 228 -44.64 -17.35 -11.40
N CYS A 229 -45.09 -18.46 -11.97
CA CYS A 229 -45.57 -19.61 -11.22
C CYS A 229 -44.35 -20.45 -10.82
N MET A 230 -43.97 -20.33 -9.56
CA MET A 230 -42.97 -21.22 -8.97
C MET A 230 -43.65 -22.55 -8.60
N PRO A 231 -42.98 -23.70 -8.75
CA PRO A 231 -43.50 -24.94 -8.18
C PRO A 231 -43.61 -24.77 -6.66
N ALA A 232 -44.70 -25.28 -6.08
CA ALA A 232 -44.94 -25.20 -4.64
C ALA A 232 -43.73 -25.75 -3.86
N GLY A 233 -43.30 -25.00 -2.86
CA GLY A 233 -42.05 -25.22 -2.14
C GLY A 233 -41.94 -26.59 -1.49
N GLN A 234 -40.71 -27.11 -1.51
CA GLN A 234 -40.13 -27.81 -0.37
C GLN A 234 -39.24 -26.84 0.39
#